data_AF-A0A5C7ZAJ0-F1
#
_entry.id   AF-A0A5C7ZAJ0-F1
#
_cell.length_a   1.000
_cell.length_b   1.000
_cell.length_c   1.000
_cell.angle_alpha   90.00
_cell.angle_beta   90.00
_cell.angle_gamma   90.00
#
_symmetry.space_group_name_H-M   'P 1'
#
loop_
_entity.id
_entity.type
_entity.pdbx_description
1 polymer ?
#
loop_
_entity_poly.entity_id
_entity_poly.type
_entity_poly.pdbx_seq_one_letter_code
_entity_poly.pdbx_strand_id
1 'polypeptide(L)'
;MRYLLLSGLWLAFNFSNAQIRVSTNQRYLMTTDGKPFFWLGDTAWELFHRLTREEAEEYLELRKQQGYNVIQAVALAEMNGLRQPNRYGDLPLIDQDPTRLATTPGANPA
;
A
#
# COMPACT_ATOMS: atom_id res chain seq x y z
N MET A 1 -48.33 24.76 13.58
CA MET A 1 -47.63 23.56 13.03
C MET A 1 -46.18 23.93 12.77
N ARG A 2 -45.23 23.29 13.46
CA ARG A 2 -43.79 23.56 13.41
C ARG A 2 -43.15 22.53 12.47
N TYR A 3 -42.60 22.96 11.34
CA TYR A 3 -41.87 22.07 10.43
C TYR A 3 -40.54 21.66 11.09
N LEU A 4 -40.36 20.36 11.34
CA LEU A 4 -39.09 19.77 11.76
C LEU A 4 -38.18 19.66 10.53
N LEU A 5 -37.09 20.44 10.51
CA LEU A 5 -36.00 20.28 9.56
C LEU A 5 -35.09 19.14 10.06
N LEU A 6 -35.14 17.98 9.40
CA LEU A 6 -34.16 16.92 9.57
C LEU A 6 -32.88 17.33 8.83
N SER A 7 -31.84 17.71 9.57
CA SER A 7 -30.50 17.91 9.03
C SER A 7 -29.91 16.56 8.63
N GLY A 8 -29.80 16.31 7.33
CA GLY A 8 -29.09 15.15 6.79
C GLY A 8 -27.60 15.25 7.10
N LEU A 9 -27.08 14.30 7.87
CA LEU A 9 -25.66 14.13 8.13
C LEU A 9 -25.00 13.63 6.85
N TRP A 10 -24.34 14.52 6.10
CA TRP A 10 -23.54 14.14 4.95
C TRP A 10 -22.24 13.51 5.46
N LEU A 11 -22.18 12.17 5.54
CA LEU A 11 -20.90 11.49 5.62
C LEU A 11 -20.14 11.75 4.31
N ALA A 12 -19.21 12.69 4.33
CA ALA A 12 -18.22 12.83 3.28
C ALA A 12 -17.33 11.59 3.31
N PHE A 13 -17.60 10.64 2.43
CA PHE A 13 -16.64 9.59 2.10
C PHE A 13 -15.40 10.29 1.51
N ASN A 14 -14.32 10.33 2.28
CA ASN A 14 -13.01 10.69 1.75
C ASN A 14 -12.55 9.53 0.89
N PHE A 15 -12.84 9.58 -0.42
CA PHE A 15 -12.18 8.70 -1.37
C PHE A 15 -10.68 8.94 -1.26
N SER A 16 -9.91 7.86 -1.02
CA SER A 16 -8.46 7.96 -0.98
C SER A 16 -7.94 8.38 -2.35
N ASN A 17 -7.40 9.59 -2.42
CA ASN A 17 -6.80 10.21 -3.61
C ASN A 17 -5.40 9.64 -3.91
N ALA A 18 -5.24 8.32 -3.81
CA ALA A 18 -3.95 7.64 -3.99
C ALA A 18 -3.44 7.69 -5.45
N GLN A 19 -4.26 8.19 -6.39
CA GLN A 19 -3.84 8.37 -7.77
C GLN A 19 -2.98 9.63 -7.92
N ILE A 20 -1.77 9.42 -8.42
CA ILE A 20 -0.79 10.46 -8.70
C ILE A 20 -0.70 10.65 -10.22
N ARG A 21 -0.54 11.90 -10.67
CA ARG A 21 -0.30 12.26 -12.07
C ARG A 21 0.89 13.21 -12.19
N VAL A 22 1.43 13.31 -13.40
CA VAL A 22 2.44 14.30 -13.76
C VAL A 22 1.79 15.68 -13.86
N SER A 23 2.48 16.72 -13.38
CA SER A 23 2.03 18.10 -13.48
C SER A 23 1.88 18.57 -14.93
N THR A 24 1.05 19.59 -15.16
CA THR A 24 0.86 20.16 -16.51
C THR A 24 2.15 20.70 -17.12
N ASN A 25 3.05 21.22 -16.30
CA ASN A 25 4.38 21.66 -16.72
C ASN A 25 5.44 20.55 -16.69
N GLN A 26 5.07 19.31 -16.42
CA GLN A 26 5.91 18.11 -16.45
C GLN A 26 7.14 18.12 -15.53
N ARG A 27 7.08 18.83 -14.40
CA ARG A 27 8.21 18.98 -13.47
C ARG A 27 8.01 18.34 -12.12
N TYR A 28 6.78 18.05 -11.72
CA TYR A 28 6.48 17.49 -10.41
C TYR A 28 5.25 16.59 -10.45
N LEU A 29 5.00 15.90 -9.34
CA LEU A 29 3.85 15.03 -9.17
C LEU A 29 2.73 15.78 -8.45
N MET A 30 1.50 15.42 -8.77
CA MET A 30 0.31 15.94 -8.10
C MET A 30 -0.74 14.86 -7.95
N THR A 31 -1.60 15.03 -6.96
CA THR A 31 -2.83 14.25 -6.85
C THR A 31 -3.77 14.57 -8.02
N THR A 32 -4.76 13.71 -8.26
CA THR A 32 -5.76 13.93 -9.31
C THR A 32 -6.55 15.24 -9.12
N ASP A 33 -6.81 15.65 -7.87
CA ASP A 33 -7.45 16.93 -7.51
C ASP A 33 -6.52 18.17 -7.60
N GLY A 34 -5.28 17.99 -8.05
CA GLY A 34 -4.37 19.09 -8.40
C GLY A 34 -3.49 19.61 -7.26
N LYS A 35 -3.47 18.95 -6.10
CA LYS A 35 -2.55 19.30 -5.00
C LYS A 35 -1.14 18.75 -5.31
N PRO A 36 -0.06 19.49 -5.01
CA PRO A 36 1.30 18.97 -5.13
C PRO A 36 1.48 17.68 -4.31
N PHE A 37 2.12 16.68 -4.90
CA PHE A 37 2.53 15.44 -4.26
C PHE A 37 4.06 15.42 -4.16
N PHE A 38 4.58 15.71 -2.97
CA PHE A 38 6.02 15.59 -2.72
C PHE A 38 6.34 14.12 -2.40
N TRP A 39 7.12 13.46 -3.25
CA TRP A 39 7.51 12.07 -3.05
C TRP A 39 8.61 11.98 -2.00
N LEU A 40 8.26 11.56 -0.79
CA LEU A 40 9.20 11.23 0.28
C LEU A 40 9.20 9.71 0.48
N GLY A 41 10.20 9.05 -0.12
CA GLY A 41 10.27 7.60 -0.23
C GLY A 41 11.17 6.95 0.83
N ASP A 42 10.73 5.84 1.41
CA ASP A 42 11.60 4.86 2.10
C ASP A 42 11.71 3.55 1.31
N THR A 43 12.77 2.79 1.56
CA THR A 43 13.08 1.55 0.84
C THR A 43 12.95 0.33 1.77
N ALA A 44 11.86 -0.42 1.62
CA ALA A 44 11.64 -1.70 2.30
C ALA A 44 11.49 -2.82 1.28
N TRP A 45 12.59 -3.13 0.58
CA TRP A 45 12.59 -4.13 -0.50
C TRP A 45 11.88 -5.42 -0.12
N GLU A 46 12.25 -5.98 1.03
CA GLU A 46 11.81 -7.30 1.46
C GLU A 46 10.52 -7.28 2.32
N LEU A 47 9.75 -6.17 2.31
CA LEU A 47 8.57 -5.94 3.15
C LEU A 47 7.60 -7.13 3.18
N PHE A 48 7.28 -7.69 2.01
CA PHE A 48 6.30 -8.79 1.88
C PHE A 48 6.86 -10.18 2.21
N HIS A 49 8.19 -10.32 2.27
CA HIS A 49 8.87 -11.61 2.31
C HIS A 49 9.42 -11.92 3.70
N ARG A 50 9.85 -10.88 4.43
CA ARG A 50 10.61 -11.04 5.68
C ARG A 50 9.86 -10.59 6.92
N LEU A 51 8.80 -9.80 6.77
CA LEU A 51 8.00 -9.35 7.90
C LEU A 51 6.74 -10.20 8.07
N THR A 52 6.31 -10.37 9.31
CA THR A 52 4.90 -10.65 9.60
C THR A 52 4.06 -9.39 9.39
N ARG A 53 2.73 -9.53 9.47
CA ARG A 53 1.78 -8.43 9.37
C ARG A 53 1.99 -7.41 10.48
N GLU A 54 2.18 -7.88 11.70
CA GLU A 54 2.39 -7.04 12.89
C GLU A 54 3.69 -6.22 12.74
N GLU A 55 4.76 -6.88 12.28
CA GLU A 55 6.05 -6.21 11.99
C GLU A 55 5.90 -5.20 10.84
N ALA A 56 5.11 -5.51 9.81
CA ALA A 56 4.83 -4.59 8.71
C ALA A 56 3.99 -3.38 9.16
N GLU A 57 3.00 -3.58 10.03
CA GLU A 57 2.21 -2.49 10.62
C GLU A 57 3.07 -1.57 11.47
N GLU A 58 3.93 -2.12 12.33
CA GLU A 58 4.88 -1.36 13.14
C GLU A 58 5.82 -0.53 12.25
N TYR A 59 6.39 -1.15 11.22
CA TYR A 59 7.23 -0.46 10.25
C TYR A 59 6.48 0.70 9.59
N LEU A 60 5.31 0.45 9.02
CA LEU A 60 4.54 1.45 8.28
C LEU A 60 4.07 2.61 9.17
N GLU A 61 3.66 2.34 10.41
CA GLU A 61 3.27 3.39 11.34
C GLU A 61 4.48 4.26 11.73
N LEU A 62 5.65 3.66 11.95
CA LEU A 62 6.88 4.41 12.19
C LEU A 62 7.26 5.29 10.98
N ARG A 63 7.13 4.78 9.75
CA ARG A 63 7.38 5.57 8.53
C ARG A 63 6.44 6.75 8.39
N LYS A 64 5.16 6.52 8.69
CA LYS A 64 4.14 7.58 8.70
C LYS A 64 4.47 8.66 9.73
N GLN A 65 4.88 8.29 10.95
CA GLN A 65 5.31 9.25 11.99
C GLN A 65 6.53 10.08 11.55
N GLN A 66 7.40 9.50 10.72
CA GLN A 66 8.57 10.18 10.14
C GLN A 66 8.24 11.01 8.90
N GLY A 67 6.99 10.98 8.40
CA GLY A 67 6.53 11.78 7.27
C GLY A 67 6.73 11.14 5.90
N TYR A 68 7.23 9.90 5.81
CA TYR A 68 7.29 9.18 4.54
C TYR A 68 5.89 8.94 3.98
N ASN A 69 5.75 9.11 2.67
CA ASN A 69 4.47 8.91 1.97
C ASN A 69 4.58 7.98 0.76
N VAL A 70 5.77 7.43 0.50
CA VAL A 70 5.99 6.37 -0.46
C VAL A 70 6.89 5.30 0.16
N ILE A 71 6.52 4.04 -0.01
CA ILE A 71 7.34 2.89 0.38
C ILE A 71 7.62 2.07 -0.88
N GLN A 72 8.90 1.83 -1.15
CA GLN A 72 9.34 0.98 -2.25
C GLN A 72 9.60 -0.43 -1.73
N ALA A 73 8.97 -1.43 -2.35
CA ALA A 73 9.12 -2.86 -2.02
C ALA A 73 9.13 -3.70 -3.30
N VAL A 74 9.76 -4.87 -3.27
CA VAL A 74 9.72 -5.82 -4.39
C VAL A 74 8.57 -6.81 -4.25
N ALA A 75 7.80 -7.00 -5.32
CA ALA A 75 6.75 -8.02 -5.37
C ALA A 75 7.32 -9.44 -5.31
N LEU A 76 8.51 -9.67 -5.89
CA LEU A 76 9.25 -10.93 -5.84
C LEU A 76 10.59 -10.69 -5.15
N ALA A 77 10.88 -11.43 -4.07
CA ALA A 77 12.08 -11.20 -3.26
C ALA A 77 13.36 -11.47 -4.05
N GLU A 78 14.34 -10.60 -3.85
CA GLU A 78 15.64 -10.67 -4.54
C GLU A 78 16.47 -11.86 -4.02
N MET A 79 16.37 -12.14 -2.72
CA MET A 79 17.18 -13.16 -2.04
C MET A 79 16.53 -14.55 -2.10
N ASN A 80 16.59 -15.19 -3.27
CA ASN A 80 16.00 -16.53 -3.52
C ASN A 80 14.48 -16.59 -3.22
N GLY A 81 13.78 -15.45 -3.34
CA GLY A 81 12.37 -15.29 -2.96
C GLY A 81 11.37 -16.14 -3.75
N LEU A 82 11.78 -16.70 -4.89
CA LEU A 82 10.96 -17.63 -5.65
C LEU A 82 10.91 -19.04 -5.04
N ARG A 83 11.84 -19.35 -4.13
CA ARG A 83 12.02 -20.68 -3.54
C ARG A 83 12.10 -20.65 -2.01
N GLN A 84 12.40 -19.51 -1.42
CA GLN A 84 12.27 -19.29 0.01
C GLN A 84 10.88 -18.76 0.31
N PRO A 85 10.09 -19.42 1.17
CA PRO A 85 8.78 -18.93 1.54
C PRO A 85 8.88 -17.64 2.37
N ASN A 86 7.80 -16.86 2.36
CA ASN A 86 7.63 -15.75 3.29
C ASN A 86 7.53 -16.26 4.75
N ARG A 87 7.33 -15.35 5.70
CA ARG A 87 7.18 -15.68 7.14
C ARG A 87 6.01 -16.62 7.47
N TYR A 88 5.08 -16.81 6.53
CA TYR A 88 3.91 -17.68 6.67
C TYR A 88 4.05 -19.03 5.97
N GLY A 89 5.17 -19.29 5.28
CA GLY A 89 5.36 -20.55 4.55
C GLY A 89 4.92 -20.50 3.08
N ASP A 90 4.48 -19.35 2.57
CA ASP A 90 3.94 -19.21 1.22
C ASP A 90 5.02 -18.82 0.20
N LEU A 91 4.96 -19.41 -0.99
CA LEU A 91 5.76 -19.03 -2.16
C LEU A 91 4.97 -18.10 -3.08
N PRO A 92 5.62 -17.19 -3.84
CA PRO A 92 4.91 -16.20 -4.64
C PRO A 92 4.36 -16.74 -5.98
N LEU A 93 4.93 -17.84 -6.50
CA LEU A 93 4.63 -18.39 -7.83
C LEU A 93 4.40 -19.90 -7.78
N ILE A 94 3.57 -20.41 -8.69
CA ILE A 94 3.42 -21.84 -8.93
C ILE A 94 4.53 -22.28 -9.90
N ASP A 95 5.30 -23.31 -9.53
CA ASP A 95 6.39 -23.86 -10.35
C ASP A 95 7.45 -22.83 -10.82
N GLN A 96 7.61 -21.72 -10.08
CA GLN A 96 8.46 -20.57 -10.46
C GLN A 96 8.07 -19.90 -11.78
N ASP A 97 6.84 -20.11 -12.27
CA ASP A 97 6.32 -19.49 -13.48
C ASP A 97 5.78 -18.08 -13.17
N PRO A 98 6.38 -17.00 -13.71
CA PRO A 98 5.96 -15.63 -13.43
C PRO A 98 4.57 -15.28 -14.00
N THR A 99 4.00 -16.14 -14.86
CA THR A 99 2.63 -15.99 -15.35
C THR A 99 1.60 -16.66 -14.44
N ARG A 100 2.05 -17.39 -13.42
CA ARG A 100 1.21 -18.17 -12.49
C ARG A 100 1.47 -17.77 -11.04
N LEU A 101 0.77 -16.73 -10.59
CA LEU A 101 0.81 -16.29 -9.18
C LEU A 101 0.22 -17.37 -8.27
N ALA A 102 0.90 -17.67 -7.16
CA ALA A 102 0.33 -18.50 -6.11
C ALA A 102 -0.58 -17.66 -5.22
N THR A 103 -1.86 -18.02 -5.17
CA THR A 103 -2.83 -17.40 -4.25
C THR A 103 -3.06 -18.31 -3.06
N THR A 104 -2.74 -17.84 -1.87
CA THR A 104 -3.13 -18.52 -0.62
C THR A 104 -4.32 -17.77 -0.02
N PRO A 105 -5.12 -18.39 0.87
CA PRO A 105 -6.13 -17.67 1.64
C PRO A 105 -5.52 -16.52 2.49
N GLY A 106 -4.18 -16.46 2.60
CA GLY A 106 -3.48 -15.84 3.70
C GLY A 106 -3.77 -16.60 4.99
N ALA A 107 -2.85 -16.56 5.96
CA ALA A 107 -3.27 -16.82 7.33
C ALA A 107 -4.35 -15.78 7.65
N ASN A 108 -5.61 -16.25 7.76
CA ASN A 108 -6.81 -15.42 7.88
C ASN A 108 -6.59 -14.30 8.90
N PRO A 109 -6.50 -13.02 8.49
CA PRO A 109 -6.11 -11.92 9.38
C PRO A 109 -7.31 -11.33 10.16
N ALA A 110 -8.43 -12.06 10.22
CA ALA A 110 -9.56 -11.70 11.07
C ALA A 110 -9.18 -11.74 12.56
#